data_AF-A0A7Y5XYN9-F1
#
_entry.id   AF-A0A7Y5XYN9-F1
#
_cell.length_a   1.000
_cell.length_b   1.000
_cell.length_c   1.000
_cell.angle_alpha   90.00
_cell.angle_beta   90.00
_cell.angle_gamma   90.00
#
_symmetry.space_group_name_H-M   'P 1'
#
loop_
_entity.id
_entity.type
_entity.pdbx_description
1 polymer ?
#
loop_
_entity_poly.entity_id
_entity_poly.type
_entity_poly.pdbx_seq_one_letter_code
_entity_poly.pdbx_strand_id
1 'polypeptide(L)'
;MSTAPLREALEGALPERPFRVELWDGTAVPSTDGGPTFSLRSPQALGHVLRSPGQLGVGRAYVSGALDVDDVEGALALLDTWKPPAIEVRDRAKIAAAAV
;
A
#
# COMPACT_ATOMS: atom_id res chain seq x y z
N MET A 1 16.84 6.65 -3.52
CA MET A 1 16.13 5.93 -4.59
C MET A 1 14.80 6.63 -4.76
N SER A 2 14.42 7.01 -5.97
CA SER A 2 13.19 7.78 -6.19
C SER A 2 11.98 6.85 -6.16
N THR A 3 11.00 7.12 -5.31
CA THR A 3 9.73 6.38 -5.31
C THR A 3 8.67 6.99 -6.24
N ALA A 4 9.00 8.03 -7.03
CA ALA A 4 8.02 8.66 -7.91
C ALA A 4 7.31 7.67 -8.86
N PRO A 5 8.01 6.73 -9.53
CA PRO A 5 7.34 5.73 -10.37
C PRO A 5 6.42 4.80 -9.59
N LEU A 6 6.75 4.53 -8.32
CA LEU A 6 5.92 3.71 -7.45
C LEU A 6 4.64 4.44 -7.05
N ARG A 7 4.73 5.74 -6.73
CA ARG A 7 3.54 6.56 -6.44
C ARG A 7 2.60 6.61 -7.64
N GLU A 8 3.11 6.88 -8.82
CA GLU A 8 2.30 6.89 -10.06
C GLU A 8 1.65 5.52 -10.32
N ALA A 9 2.39 4.43 -10.12
CA ALA A 9 1.84 3.07 -10.28
C ALA A 9 0.75 2.76 -9.25
N LEU A 10 0.92 3.18 -7.99
CA LEU A 10 -0.08 3.00 -6.93
C LEU A 10 -1.34 3.84 -7.20
N GLU A 11 -1.18 5.11 -7.60
CA GLU A 11 -2.30 5.98 -7.95
C GLU A 11 -3.10 5.47 -9.15
N GLY A 12 -2.41 4.94 -10.17
CA GLY A 12 -3.06 4.34 -11.33
C GLY A 12 -3.76 3.01 -11.02
N ALA A 13 -3.16 2.17 -10.17
CA ALA A 13 -3.73 0.89 -9.76
C ALA A 13 -4.90 1.03 -8.76
N LEU A 14 -4.88 2.10 -7.96
CA LEU A 14 -5.83 2.37 -6.88
C LEU A 14 -6.41 3.79 -7.05
N PRO A 15 -7.26 4.02 -8.06
CA PRO A 15 -7.84 5.33 -8.35
C PRO A 15 -8.77 5.81 -7.23
N GLU A 16 -9.45 4.89 -6.54
CA GLU A 16 -10.22 5.13 -5.32
C GLU A 16 -9.54 4.39 -4.16
N ARG A 17 -9.13 5.12 -3.13
CA ARG A 17 -8.39 4.59 -1.97
C ARG A 17 -8.70 5.41 -0.70
N PRO A 18 -9.50 4.87 0.22
CA PRO A 18 -9.79 5.47 1.53
C PRO A 18 -8.65 5.27 2.53
N PHE A 19 -7.43 5.54 2.10
CA PHE A 19 -6.23 5.48 2.92
C PHE A 19 -5.08 6.23 2.25
N ARG A 20 -4.16 6.70 3.09
CA ARG A 20 -2.89 7.28 2.66
C ARG A 20 -1.81 6.20 2.65
N VAL A 21 -0.87 6.26 1.71
CA VAL A 21 0.33 5.42 1.73
C VAL A 21 1.56 6.32 1.81
N GLU A 22 2.29 6.24 2.91
CA GLU A 22 3.59 6.90 3.06
C GLU A 22 4.71 5.92 2.72
N LEU A 23 5.70 6.40 1.98
CA LEU A 23 6.82 5.60 1.49
C LEU A 23 8.09 5.89 2.29
N TRP A 24 9.03 4.95 2.24
CA TRP A 24 10.29 5.00 2.98
C TRP A 24 11.20 6.18 2.63
N ASP A 25 10.93 6.90 1.55
CA ASP A 25 11.62 8.14 1.18
C ASP A 25 10.93 9.41 1.68
N GLY A 26 9.88 9.27 2.53
CA GLY A 26 9.11 10.36 3.11
C GLY A 26 8.05 10.95 2.17
N THR A 27 7.93 10.43 0.94
CA THR A 27 6.86 10.83 0.02
C THR A 27 5.60 10.01 0.27
N ALA A 28 4.48 10.43 -0.30
CA ALA A 28 3.22 9.72 -0.08
C ALA A 28 2.28 9.77 -1.27
N VAL A 29 1.42 8.76 -1.32
CA VAL A 29 0.23 8.68 -2.14
C VAL A 29 -0.95 9.13 -1.25
N PRO A 30 -1.63 10.24 -1.57
CA PRO A 30 -2.70 10.79 -0.73
C PRO A 30 -3.94 9.89 -0.75
N SER A 31 -4.76 9.93 0.29
CA SER A 31 -6.09 9.31 0.26
C SER A 31 -7.03 10.06 -0.68
N THR A 32 -8.05 9.37 -1.20
CA THR A 32 -9.13 9.98 -1.99
C THR A 32 -10.25 10.56 -1.14
N ASP A 33 -10.47 10.00 0.05
CA ASP A 33 -11.64 10.29 0.90
C ASP A 33 -11.35 10.20 2.41
N GLY A 34 -10.06 10.13 2.79
CA GLY A 34 -9.60 10.09 4.19
C GLY A 34 -9.18 8.70 4.65
N GLY A 35 -9.23 8.44 5.95
CA GLY A 35 -8.87 7.13 6.51
C GLY A 35 -7.40 7.00 6.95
N PRO A 36 -6.98 5.78 7.33
CA PRO A 36 -5.70 5.52 7.97
C PRO A 36 -4.52 5.74 7.00
N THR A 37 -3.35 5.98 7.58
CA THR A 37 -2.06 6.06 6.89
C THR A 37 -1.30 4.74 7.05
N PHE A 38 -0.99 4.09 5.93
CA PHE A 38 -0.07 2.96 5.87
C PHE A 38 1.33 3.47 5.57
N SER A 39 2.25 3.38 6.54
CA SER A 39 3.64 3.79 6.36
C SER A 39 4.51 2.60 5.98
N LEU A 40 4.90 2.52 4.71
CA LEU A 40 5.81 1.51 4.17
C LEU A 40 7.25 1.90 4.53
N ARG A 41 7.82 1.29 5.56
CA ARG A 41 9.19 1.54 6.03
C ARG A 41 10.27 0.96 5.12
N SER A 42 9.92 0.03 4.23
CA SER A 42 10.83 -0.54 3.24
C SER A 42 10.11 -1.14 2.04
N PRO A 43 10.81 -1.34 0.90
CA PRO A 43 10.35 -2.13 -0.25
C PRO A 43 9.73 -3.49 0.09
N GLN A 44 10.22 -4.12 1.15
CA GLN A 44 9.81 -5.45 1.56
C GLN A 44 8.31 -5.52 1.88
N ALA A 45 7.73 -4.43 2.40
CA ALA A 45 6.30 -4.36 2.71
C ALA A 45 5.43 -4.60 1.47
N LEU A 46 5.78 -4.00 0.33
CA LEU A 46 5.08 -4.25 -0.94
C LEU A 46 5.24 -5.70 -1.38
N GLY A 47 6.41 -6.31 -1.17
CA GLY A 47 6.61 -7.73 -1.43
C GLY A 47 5.65 -8.63 -0.64
N HIS A 48 5.38 -8.30 0.63
CA HIS A 48 4.40 -9.03 1.43
C HIS A 48 2.97 -8.86 0.89
N VAL A 49 2.57 -7.64 0.54
CA VAL A 49 1.23 -7.33 0.02
C VAL A 49 0.99 -7.94 -1.36
N LEU A 50 1.96 -7.84 -2.28
CA LEU A 50 1.83 -8.37 -3.64
C LEU A 50 1.75 -9.90 -3.69
N ARG A 51 2.48 -10.61 -2.81
CA ARG A 51 2.44 -12.08 -2.72
C ARG A 51 1.16 -12.60 -2.09
N SER A 52 0.51 -11.82 -1.24
CA SER A 52 -0.73 -12.22 -0.56
C SER A 52 -1.65 -11.00 -0.44
N PRO A 53 -2.35 -10.63 -1.52
CA PRO A 53 -3.22 -9.45 -1.52
C PRO A 53 -4.30 -9.55 -0.43
N GLY A 54 -4.63 -8.41 0.18
CA GLY A 54 -5.62 -8.31 1.26
C GLY A 54 -5.00 -8.34 2.67
N GLN A 55 -5.83 -8.65 3.67
CA GLN A 55 -5.48 -8.59 5.09
C GLN A 55 -4.21 -9.36 5.46
N LEU A 56 -3.98 -10.52 4.84
CA LEU A 56 -2.83 -11.37 5.18
C LEU A 56 -1.49 -10.75 4.78
N GLY A 57 -1.38 -10.16 3.59
CA GLY A 57 -0.16 -9.51 3.13
C GLY A 57 0.15 -8.26 3.93
N VAL A 58 -0.88 -7.47 4.24
CA VAL A 58 -0.76 -6.27 5.08
C VAL A 58 -0.35 -6.66 6.50
N GLY A 59 -1.01 -7.65 7.11
CA GLY A 59 -0.66 -8.14 8.45
C GLY A 59 0.77 -8.69 8.53
N ARG A 60 1.24 -9.41 7.50
CA ARG A 60 2.64 -9.88 7.43
C ARG A 60 3.64 -8.73 7.33
N ALA A 61 3.31 -7.67 6.58
CA ALA A 61 4.16 -6.48 6.49
C ALA A 61 4.21 -5.72 7.82
N TYR A 62 3.07 -5.64 8.52
CA TYR A 62 2.97 -4.99 9.83
C TYR A 62 3.79 -5.73 10.89
N VAL A 63 3.57 -7.04 11.03
CA VAL A 63 4.29 -7.87 12.03
C VAL A 63 5.79 -7.93 11.76
N SER A 64 6.23 -7.86 10.49
CA SER A 64 7.66 -7.82 10.15
C SER A 64 8.31 -6.45 10.43
N GLY A 65 7.52 -5.43 10.77
CA GLY A 65 7.97 -4.05 10.96
C GLY A 65 8.21 -3.28 9.65
N ALA A 66 7.99 -3.92 8.49
CA ALA A 66 8.15 -3.30 7.19
C ALA A 66 7.03 -2.29 6.86
N LEU A 67 5.86 -2.42 7.50
CA LEU A 67 4.71 -1.52 7.41
C LEU A 67 4.28 -1.07 8.81
N ASP A 68 3.78 0.15 8.91
CA ASP A 68 3.11 0.69 10.08
C ASP A 68 1.74 1.26 9.73
N VAL A 69 0.92 1.50 10.77
CA VAL A 69 -0.34 2.22 10.66
C VAL A 69 -0.48 3.22 11.81
N ASP A 70 -1.01 4.40 11.50
CA ASP A 70 -1.33 5.44 12.50
C ASP A 70 -2.62 5.13 13.29
N ASP A 71 -3.58 4.48 12.64
CA ASP A 71 -4.85 4.06 13.20
C ASP A 71 -5.09 2.56 12.89
N VAL A 72 -4.80 1.71 13.88
CA VAL A 72 -4.95 0.25 13.76
C VAL A 72 -6.42 -0.14 13.61
N GLU A 73 -7.33 0.51 14.35
CA GLU A 73 -8.76 0.17 14.31
C GLU A 73 -9.36 0.55 12.96
N GLY A 74 -9.07 1.76 12.47
CA GLY A 74 -9.46 2.22 11.15
C GLY A 74 -8.87 1.35 10.03
N ALA A 75 -7.60 0.95 10.15
CA ALA A 75 -6.97 0.04 9.19
C ALA A 75 -7.65 -1.34 9.14
N LEU A 76 -8.00 -1.91 10.28
CA LEU A 76 -8.71 -3.19 10.33
C LEU A 76 -10.12 -3.09 9.74
N ALA A 77 -10.89 -2.07 10.13
CA ALA A 77 -12.22 -1.82 9.58
C ALA A 77 -12.17 -1.60 8.05
N LEU A 78 -11.16 -0.86 7.59
CA LEU A 78 -10.93 -0.64 6.17
C LEU A 78 -10.64 -1.95 5.43
N LEU A 79 -9.71 -2.76 5.93
CA LEU A 79 -9.33 -4.01 5.26
C LEU A 79 -10.45 -5.05 5.24
N ASP A 80 -11.48 -4.91 6.08
CA ASP A 80 -12.66 -5.77 6.10
C ASP A 80 -13.74 -5.30 5.11
N THR A 81 -13.89 -3.98 4.95
CA THR A 81 -15.01 -3.37 4.21
C THR A 81 -14.65 -2.94 2.79
N TRP A 82 -13.43 -2.43 2.59
CA TRP A 82 -13.00 -1.90 1.30
C TRP A 82 -12.50 -3.01 0.38
N LYS A 83 -13.04 -3.03 -0.83
CA LYS A 83 -12.65 -3.97 -1.88
C LYS A 83 -11.82 -3.25 -2.93
N PRO A 84 -10.51 -3.52 -3.02
CA PRO A 84 -9.69 -2.92 -4.06
C PRO A 84 -10.23 -3.32 -5.44
N PRO A 85 -10.07 -2.45 -6.45
CA PRO A 85 -10.35 -2.83 -7.83
C PRO A 85 -9.47 -4.02 -8.24
N ALA A 86 -9.89 -4.73 -9.29
CA ALA A 86 -9.05 -5.77 -9.87
C ALA A 86 -7.76 -5.13 -10.40
N ILE A 87 -6.65 -5.38 -9.72
CA ILE A 87 -5.34 -4.89 -10.16
C ILE A 87 -4.83 -5.82 -11.25
N GLU A 88 -4.77 -5.31 -12.47
CA GLU A 88 -4.26 -5.99 -13.65
C GLU A 88 -2.82 -6.48 -13.43
N VAL A 89 -2.45 -7.58 -14.09
CA VAL A 89 -1.09 -8.17 -13.99
C VAL A 89 -0.02 -7.13 -14.36
N ARG A 90 -0.31 -6.28 -15.35
CA ARG A 90 0.58 -5.19 -15.78
C ARG A 90 0.84 -4.20 -14.65
N ASP A 91 -0.18 -3.82 -13.90
CA ASP A 91 -0.04 -2.83 -12.83
C ASP A 91 0.63 -3.43 -11.59
N ARG A 92 0.37 -4.69 -11.28
CA ARG A 92 1.17 -5.43 -10.28
C ARG A 92 2.64 -5.47 -10.66
N ALA A 93 2.96 -5.72 -11.92
CA ALA A 93 4.35 -5.76 -12.41
C ALA A 93 5.02 -4.38 -12.33
N LYS A 94 4.31 -3.29 -12.68
CA LYS A 94 4.80 -1.92 -12.52
C LYS A 94 5.10 -1.59 -11.06
N ILE A 95 4.17 -1.91 -10.15
CA ILE A 95 4.37 -1.70 -8.71
C ILE A 95 5.59 -2.48 -8.22
N ALA A 96 5.71 -3.76 -8.60
CA ALA A 96 6.84 -4.60 -8.20
C ALA A 96 8.19 -4.05 -8.72
N ALA A 97 8.24 -3.61 -9.98
CA ALA A 97 9.46 -3.05 -10.58
C ALA A 97 9.84 -1.70 -9.96
N ALA A 98 8.86 -0.88 -9.57
CA ALA A 98 9.08 0.42 -8.96
C ALA A 98 9.40 0.35 -7.45
N ALA A 99 9.22 -0.82 -6.83
CA ALA A 99 9.53 -1.05 -5.42
C ALA A 99 11.01 -1.35 -5.15
N VAL A 100 11.85 -1.51 -6.19
CA VAL A 100 13.26 -1.92 -6.07
C VAL A 100 14.17 -0.73 -5.77
#